data_AF-A0A9D6Y9U1-F1
#
_entry.id   AF-A0A9D6Y9U1-F1
#
_cell.length_a   1.000
_cell.length_b   1.000
_cell.length_c   1.000
_cell.angle_alpha   90.00
_cell.angle_beta   90.00
_cell.angle_gamma   90.00
#
_symmetry.space_group_name_H-M   'P 1'
#
loop_
_entity.id
_entity.type
_entity.pdbx_description
1 polymer ?
#
loop_
_entity_poly.entity_id
_entity_poly.type
_entity_poly.pdbx_seq_one_letter_code
_entity_poly.pdbx_strand_id
1 'polypeptide(L)'
;MNFNLPQFFFGLLLLWFPRPWMRLGFTIGRRRRTSSGPRHDDEQEPWLRREPGDPRIDPRREIRKVRNYFDLLRSAAGGIAIMGGPAIAASVTVAEGANRIVGREVLALNLAILLVGVLIQTIRFERNHVAFFAPIFFLAGLSVSLCSAWGALFAFVLIWGVNPALGNAQGFLTVYGILMCIFGLLFRGLPNKMPIAALGLCLLPVLLSLLARKRLVVFSRKAPHRAEG
;
A
#
# COMPACT_ATOMS: atom_id res chain seq x y z
N MET A 1 -6.35 27.17 -11.91
CA MET A 1 -6.58 25.91 -11.16
C MET A 1 -7.53 26.21 -10.03
N ASN A 2 -8.40 25.29 -9.65
CA ASN A 2 -9.34 25.46 -8.55
C ASN A 2 -9.00 24.50 -7.41
N PHE A 3 -9.08 24.98 -6.17
CA PHE A 3 -8.76 24.20 -4.97
C PHE A 3 -10.00 24.08 -4.07
N ASN A 4 -10.36 22.84 -3.74
CA ASN A 4 -11.21 22.55 -2.60
C ASN A 4 -10.32 22.29 -1.39
N LEU A 5 -10.03 23.35 -0.63
CA LEU A 5 -9.10 23.30 0.50
C LEU A 5 -9.49 22.26 1.57
N PRO A 6 -10.75 22.17 2.04
CA PRO A 6 -11.15 21.13 2.98
C PRO A 6 -10.84 19.72 2.49
N GLN A 7 -11.20 19.42 1.24
CA GLN A 7 -10.97 18.10 0.65
C GLN A 7 -9.48 17.83 0.42
N PHE A 8 -8.71 18.85 0.04
CA PHE A 8 -7.28 18.77 -0.16
C PHE A 8 -6.56 18.40 1.14
N PHE A 9 -6.80 19.15 2.22
CA PHE A 9 -6.20 18.88 3.52
C PHE A 9 -6.63 17.53 4.09
N PHE A 10 -7.89 17.14 3.89
CA PHE A 10 -8.37 15.82 4.28
C PHE A 10 -7.64 14.71 3.51
N GLY A 11 -7.45 14.87 2.20
CA GLY A 11 -6.68 13.94 1.37
C GLY A 11 -5.22 13.82 1.82
N LEU A 12 -4.56 14.96 2.08
CA LEU A 12 -3.20 14.99 2.61
C LEU A 12 -3.11 14.28 3.97
N LEU A 13 -4.02 14.60 4.89
CA LEU A 13 -4.08 13.98 6.19
C LEU A 13 -4.22 12.46 6.05
N LEU A 14 -5.14 11.96 5.23
CA LEU A 14 -5.32 10.52 5.07
C LEU A 14 -4.14 9.80 4.41
N LEU A 15 -3.50 10.42 3.42
CA LEU A 15 -2.41 9.79 2.65
C LEU A 15 -1.07 9.85 3.40
N TRP A 16 -0.73 11.02 3.92
CA TRP A 16 0.59 11.29 4.50
C TRP A 16 0.68 10.93 5.98
N PHE A 17 -0.44 10.62 6.65
CA PHE A 17 -0.39 10.16 8.03
C PHE A 17 0.48 8.90 8.17
N PRO A 18 1.55 8.94 9.00
CA PRO A 18 2.50 7.87 9.06
C PRO A 18 1.92 6.68 9.84
N ARG A 19 2.06 5.48 9.27
CA ARG A 19 1.55 4.22 9.84
C ARG A 19 2.00 3.90 11.28
N PRO A 20 3.19 4.33 11.77
CA PRO A 20 3.54 4.20 13.19
C PRO A 20 2.62 4.96 14.15
N TRP A 21 2.02 6.08 13.75
CA TRP A 21 1.18 6.90 14.64
C TRP A 21 -0.16 6.21 14.93
N MET A 22 -0.64 5.38 14.01
CA MET A 22 -1.76 4.47 14.29
C MET A 22 -1.47 3.50 15.44
N ARG A 23 -0.19 3.26 15.81
CA ARG A 23 0.14 2.42 16.97
C ARG A 23 -0.19 3.10 18.29
N LEU A 24 -0.08 4.44 18.37
CA LEU A 24 -0.30 5.21 19.61
C LEU A 24 -1.73 5.06 20.13
N GLY A 25 -2.73 5.08 19.24
CA GLY A 25 -4.14 4.91 19.62
C GLY A 25 -4.47 3.53 20.18
N PHE A 26 -3.81 2.47 19.70
CA PHE A 26 -4.03 1.10 20.20
C PHE A 26 -3.22 0.76 21.46
N THR A 27 -2.17 1.53 21.80
CA THR A 27 -1.42 1.34 23.05
C THR A 27 -2.20 1.78 24.28
N ILE A 28 -3.16 2.69 24.16
CA ILE A 28 -4.02 3.13 25.28
C ILE A 28 -5.02 2.01 25.66
N GLY A 29 -5.47 1.19 24.69
CA GLY A 29 -6.40 0.08 24.92
C GLY A 29 -5.76 -1.29 25.22
N ARG A 30 -4.42 -1.41 25.18
CA ARG A 30 -3.71 -2.67 25.46
C ARG A 30 -2.87 -2.59 26.74
N ARG A 31 -3.49 -2.11 27.82
CA ARG A 31 -3.01 -2.40 29.17
C ARG A 31 -3.57 -3.78 29.57
N ARG A 32 -2.66 -4.73 29.83
CA ARG A 32 -2.88 -6.13 30.29
C ARG A 32 -3.35 -7.14 29.23
N ARG A 33 -2.37 -7.80 28.59
CA ARG A 33 -2.30 -9.27 28.63
C ARG A 33 -0.87 -9.66 29.00
N THR A 34 -0.67 -9.70 30.31
CA THR A 34 0.45 -10.30 31.01
C THR A 34 0.53 -11.79 30.65
N SER A 35 1.77 -12.26 30.48
CA SER A 35 2.23 -13.64 30.71
C SER A 35 1.17 -14.75 30.70
N SER A 36 1.13 -15.49 29.60
CA SER A 36 0.74 -16.90 29.63
C SER A 36 1.75 -17.61 28.72
N GLY A 37 2.35 -18.69 29.24
CA GLY A 37 3.43 -19.45 28.61
C GLY A 37 3.05 -20.05 27.26
N PRO A 38 3.93 -20.91 26.71
CA PRO A 38 3.73 -21.48 25.39
C PRO A 38 2.42 -22.26 25.39
N ARG A 39 1.44 -21.77 24.64
CA ARG A 39 0.20 -22.51 24.40
C ARG A 39 0.56 -23.70 23.52
N HIS A 40 0.44 -24.88 24.11
CA HIS A 40 0.20 -26.16 23.45
C HIS A 40 -1.00 -26.03 22.49
N ASP A 41 -0.76 -25.54 21.28
CA ASP A 41 -1.55 -25.84 20.08
C ASP A 41 -0.64 -26.64 19.11
N ASP A 42 0.20 -27.50 19.68
CA ASP A 42 1.40 -28.08 19.07
C ASP A 42 1.19 -29.53 18.59
N GLU A 43 0.09 -29.77 17.85
CA GLU A 43 -0.19 -31.02 17.15
C GLU A 43 -0.66 -30.78 15.70
N GLN A 44 -0.06 -29.82 15.00
CA GLN A 44 -0.19 -29.71 13.54
C GLN A 44 1.17 -29.90 12.88
N GLU A 45 1.32 -31.12 12.33
CA GLU A 45 2.16 -31.56 11.21
C GLU A 45 3.43 -30.73 10.90
N PRO A 46 4.64 -31.28 11.17
CA PRO A 46 5.92 -30.58 11.01
C PRO A 46 6.19 -30.03 9.59
N TRP A 47 5.64 -30.63 8.53
CA TRP A 47 5.84 -30.18 7.15
C TRP A 47 4.99 -28.95 6.77
N LEU A 48 4.02 -28.56 7.61
CA LEU A 48 3.29 -27.29 7.47
C LEU A 48 4.01 -26.11 8.15
N ARG A 49 5.07 -26.35 8.93
CA ARG A 49 5.87 -25.28 9.53
C ARG A 49 6.72 -24.61 8.44
N ARG A 50 6.29 -23.42 8.00
CA ARG A 50 7.14 -22.51 7.22
C ARG A 50 8.42 -22.20 8.00
N GLU A 51 9.57 -22.34 7.36
CA GLU A 51 10.86 -22.07 7.96
C GLU A 51 10.94 -20.62 8.49
N PRO A 52 11.52 -20.40 9.69
CA PRO A 52 11.81 -19.06 10.19
C PRO A 52 12.70 -18.29 9.22
N GLY A 53 12.12 -17.43 8.39
CA GLY A 53 12.83 -16.72 7.33
C GLY A 53 12.17 -16.81 5.96
N ASP A 54 11.08 -17.58 5.81
CA ASP A 54 10.30 -17.65 4.57
C ASP A 54 9.86 -16.23 4.12
N PRO A 55 10.38 -15.72 2.98
CA PRO A 55 10.08 -14.38 2.50
C PRO A 55 8.66 -14.24 1.90
N ARG A 56 7.91 -15.35 1.80
CA ARG A 56 6.56 -15.37 1.20
C ARG A 56 5.54 -14.65 2.07
N ILE A 57 4.60 -13.99 1.40
CA ILE A 57 3.47 -13.35 2.06
C ILE A 57 2.47 -14.43 2.48
N ASP A 58 2.06 -14.43 3.75
CA ASP A 58 1.00 -15.30 4.25
C ASP A 58 -0.36 -14.57 4.14
N PRO A 59 -1.25 -14.97 3.21
CA PRO A 59 -2.54 -14.31 3.01
C PRO A 59 -3.40 -14.34 4.28
N ARG A 60 -3.41 -15.47 5.01
CA ARG A 60 -4.26 -15.64 6.20
C ARG A 60 -3.82 -14.67 7.30
N ARG A 61 -2.50 -14.48 7.48
CA ARG A 61 -1.96 -13.53 8.46
C ARG A 61 -2.18 -12.07 8.04
N GLU A 62 -2.06 -11.75 6.76
CA GLU A 62 -2.25 -10.37 6.29
C GLU A 62 -3.72 -9.95 6.31
N ILE A 63 -4.64 -10.81 5.90
CA ILE A 63 -6.09 -10.53 5.88
C ILE A 63 -6.64 -10.38 7.31
N ARG A 64 -6.11 -11.07 8.32
CA ARG A 64 -6.58 -10.93 9.71
C ARG A 64 -6.16 -9.63 10.40
N LYS A 65 -5.24 -8.85 9.83
CA LYS A 65 -4.73 -7.62 10.48
C LYS A 65 -5.71 -6.47 10.21
N VAL A 66 -6.52 -6.09 11.21
CA VAL A 66 -7.43 -4.92 11.16
C VAL A 66 -6.74 -3.65 10.63
N ARG A 67 -5.47 -3.42 11.01
CA ARG A 67 -4.66 -2.29 10.53
C ARG A 67 -4.52 -2.24 9.01
N ASN A 68 -4.50 -3.38 8.34
CA ASN A 68 -4.39 -3.44 6.89
C ASN A 68 -5.66 -2.87 6.22
N TYR A 69 -6.84 -3.10 6.79
CA TYR A 69 -8.08 -2.50 6.29
C TYR A 69 -8.15 -0.99 6.56
N PHE A 70 -7.69 -0.51 7.71
CA PHE A 70 -7.55 0.93 7.94
C PHE A 70 -6.62 1.58 6.91
N ASP A 71 -5.51 0.91 6.58
CA ASP A 71 -4.56 1.37 5.57
C ASP A 71 -5.16 1.43 4.17
N LEU A 72 -6.01 0.44 3.83
CA LEU A 72 -6.76 0.38 2.59
C LEU A 72 -7.84 1.47 2.53
N LEU A 73 -8.67 1.60 3.57
CA LEU A 73 -9.76 2.56 3.60
C LEU A 73 -9.24 4.00 3.56
N ARG A 74 -8.22 4.32 4.37
CA ARG A 74 -7.66 5.67 4.39
C ARG A 74 -7.03 6.03 3.05
N SER A 75 -6.35 5.08 2.38
CA SER A 75 -5.71 5.38 1.10
C SER A 75 -6.69 5.42 -0.05
N ALA A 76 -7.77 4.65 0.00
CA ALA A 76 -8.89 4.78 -0.94
C ALA A 76 -9.57 6.14 -0.79
N ALA A 77 -9.96 6.51 0.43
CA ALA A 77 -10.59 7.80 0.70
C ALA A 77 -9.66 8.98 0.37
N GLY A 78 -8.38 8.91 0.76
CA GLY A 78 -7.39 9.93 0.42
C GLY A 78 -7.10 10.01 -1.08
N GLY A 79 -7.00 8.87 -1.75
CA GLY A 79 -6.84 8.80 -3.20
C GLY A 79 -8.02 9.41 -3.95
N ILE A 80 -9.25 9.09 -3.53
CA ILE A 80 -10.47 9.69 -4.09
C ILE A 80 -10.53 11.19 -3.78
N ALA A 81 -10.13 11.61 -2.58
CA ALA A 81 -10.12 13.03 -2.22
C ALA A 81 -9.20 13.84 -3.15
N ILE A 82 -8.00 13.32 -3.46
CA ILE A 82 -7.03 14.00 -4.32
C ILE A 82 -7.36 13.86 -5.81
N MET A 83 -7.70 12.65 -6.26
CA MET A 83 -7.85 12.33 -7.69
C MET A 83 -9.28 12.46 -8.21
N GLY A 84 -10.25 12.55 -7.30
CA GLY A 84 -11.66 12.40 -7.60
C GLY A 84 -12.09 10.93 -7.69
N GLY A 85 -13.40 10.73 -7.73
CA GLY A 85 -14.05 9.43 -7.87
C GLY A 85 -15.45 9.57 -8.45
N PRO A 86 -16.22 8.48 -8.53
CA PRO A 86 -17.63 8.54 -8.93
C PRO A 86 -18.37 9.52 -8.00
N ALA A 87 -18.96 10.57 -8.57
CA ALA A 87 -19.67 11.65 -7.87
C ALA A 87 -18.84 12.49 -6.87
N ILE A 88 -17.51 12.36 -6.84
CA ILE A 88 -16.63 13.16 -5.97
C ILE A 88 -15.63 13.88 -6.86
N ALA A 89 -15.69 15.22 -6.87
CA ALA A 89 -14.71 16.04 -7.58
C ALA A 89 -13.31 15.87 -6.98
N ALA A 90 -12.25 16.04 -7.77
CA ALA A 90 -10.88 16.07 -7.24
C ALA A 90 -10.66 17.31 -6.37
N SER A 91 -9.77 17.25 -5.38
CA SER A 91 -9.45 18.41 -4.54
C SER A 91 -8.76 19.54 -5.31
N VAL A 92 -8.04 19.20 -6.38
CA VAL A 92 -7.44 20.17 -7.30
C VAL A 92 -7.97 19.86 -8.70
N THR A 93 -8.63 20.83 -9.32
CA THR A 93 -9.19 20.70 -10.66
C THR A 93 -8.66 21.78 -11.59
N VAL A 94 -8.75 21.50 -12.89
CA VAL A 94 -8.43 22.47 -13.94
C VAL A 94 -9.54 23.52 -13.96
N ALA A 95 -9.16 24.79 -13.93
CA ALA A 95 -10.13 25.89 -14.03
C ALA A 95 -10.75 25.90 -15.42
N GLU A 96 -12.00 26.32 -15.52
CA GLU A 96 -12.70 26.43 -16.80
C GLU A 96 -11.94 27.36 -17.76
N GLY A 97 -11.82 26.95 -19.03
CA GLY A 97 -11.04 27.67 -20.04
C GLY A 97 -9.51 27.54 -19.94
N ALA A 98 -8.97 26.82 -18.96
CA ALA A 98 -7.52 26.64 -18.84
C ALA A 98 -6.95 25.73 -19.95
N ASN A 99 -5.72 26.03 -20.37
CA ASN A 99 -5.06 25.30 -21.44
C ASN A 99 -4.59 23.89 -21.01
N ARG A 100 -4.12 23.09 -21.98
CA ARG A 100 -3.63 21.72 -21.74
C ARG A 100 -2.43 21.63 -20.80
N ILE A 101 -1.61 22.68 -20.72
CA ILE A 101 -0.41 22.71 -19.86
C ILE A 101 -0.83 22.70 -18.39
N VAL A 102 -1.76 23.58 -18.02
CA VAL A 102 -2.34 23.62 -16.67
C VAL A 102 -2.97 22.28 -16.30
N GLY A 103 -3.62 21.61 -17.25
CA GLY A 103 -4.15 20.25 -17.04
C GLY A 103 -3.08 19.22 -16.67
N ARG A 104 -1.91 19.28 -17.32
CA ARG A 104 -0.77 18.41 -17.00
C ARG A 104 -0.15 18.75 -15.66
N GLU A 105 -0.07 20.03 -15.30
CA GLU A 105 0.46 20.49 -14.01
C GLU A 105 -0.44 20.02 -12.85
N VAL A 106 -1.76 20.15 -12.97
CA VAL A 106 -2.71 19.63 -11.96
C VAL A 106 -2.55 18.11 -11.80
N LEU A 107 -2.46 17.37 -12.92
CA LEU A 107 -2.23 15.93 -12.87
C LEU A 107 -0.90 15.58 -12.20
N ALA A 108 0.19 16.29 -12.56
CA ALA A 108 1.51 16.08 -11.98
C ALA A 108 1.52 16.36 -10.48
N LEU A 109 0.87 17.43 -10.03
CA LEU A 109 0.71 17.76 -8.62
C LEU A 109 -0.03 16.66 -7.86
N ASN A 110 -1.17 16.23 -8.39
CA ASN A 110 -1.97 15.17 -7.76
C ASN A 110 -1.18 13.85 -7.67
N LEU A 111 -0.46 13.48 -8.73
CA LEU A 111 0.41 12.30 -8.73
C LEU A 111 1.61 12.45 -7.76
N ALA A 112 2.19 13.64 -7.64
CA ALA A 112 3.25 13.91 -6.68
C ALA A 112 2.78 13.74 -5.24
N ILE A 113 1.55 14.15 -4.93
CA ILE A 113 0.95 13.94 -3.60
C ILE A 113 0.80 12.45 -3.28
N LEU A 114 0.29 11.67 -4.24
CA LEU A 114 0.18 10.21 -4.08
C LEU A 114 1.57 9.56 -3.92
N LEU A 115 2.55 10.00 -4.71
CA LEU A 115 3.94 9.54 -4.66
C LEU A 115 4.53 9.74 -3.27
N VAL A 116 4.40 10.94 -2.70
CA VAL A 116 4.84 11.24 -1.33
C VAL A 116 4.16 10.30 -0.32
N GLY A 117 2.85 10.07 -0.48
CA GLY A 117 2.13 9.11 0.35
C GLY A 117 2.74 7.70 0.31
N VAL A 118 3.02 7.18 -0.89
CA VAL A 118 3.66 5.87 -1.07
C VAL A 118 5.06 5.86 -0.45
N LEU A 119 5.87 6.90 -0.63
CA LEU A 119 7.21 7.02 -0.04
C LEU A 119 7.16 6.97 1.48
N ILE A 120 6.26 7.73 2.12
CA ILE A 120 6.05 7.74 3.58
C ILE A 120 5.72 6.33 4.10
N GLN A 121 4.90 5.56 3.38
CA GLN A 121 4.54 4.20 3.82
C GLN A 121 5.62 3.17 3.56
N THR A 122 6.46 3.42 2.56
CA THR A 122 7.51 2.50 2.11
C THR A 122 8.79 2.65 2.93
N ILE A 123 9.25 3.88 3.12
CA ILE A 123 10.53 4.19 3.76
C ILE A 123 10.33 4.28 5.26
N ARG A 124 11.13 3.53 6.02
CA ARG A 124 11.18 3.65 7.48
C ARG A 124 12.59 3.86 7.96
N PHE A 125 12.71 4.83 8.85
CA PHE A 125 13.91 5.05 9.64
C PHE A 125 13.78 4.24 10.92
N GLU A 126 14.48 3.11 10.99
CA GLU A 126 14.75 2.41 12.24
C GLU A 126 16.07 2.93 12.82
N ARG A 127 16.26 2.83 14.15
CA ARG A 127 17.27 3.58 14.93
C ARG A 127 18.59 3.87 14.21
N ASN A 128 19.19 2.86 13.55
CA ASN A 128 20.47 3.02 12.83
C ASN A 128 20.40 2.63 11.35
N HIS A 129 19.22 2.35 10.77
CA HIS A 129 19.14 1.96 9.37
C HIS A 129 17.79 2.28 8.71
N VAL A 130 17.86 2.60 7.41
CA VAL A 130 16.68 2.67 6.55
C VAL A 130 16.22 1.26 6.19
N ALA A 131 14.93 0.97 6.38
CA ALA A 131 14.27 -0.27 5.98
C ALA A 131 13.11 0.03 5.03
N PHE A 132 12.87 -0.85 4.07
CA PHE A 132 11.79 -0.72 3.08
C PHE A 132 10.68 -1.73 3.39
N PHE A 133 9.45 -1.24 3.48
CA PHE A 133 8.27 -2.04 3.75
C PHE A 133 7.32 -2.02 2.56
N ALA A 134 6.74 -3.17 2.21
CA ALA A 134 5.74 -3.25 1.15
C ALA A 134 4.38 -2.69 1.63
N PRO A 135 3.89 -1.56 1.10
CA PRO A 135 2.65 -0.92 1.57
C PRO A 135 1.43 -1.49 0.82
N ILE A 136 1.25 -2.82 0.85
CA ILE A 136 0.31 -3.57 0.00
C ILE A 136 -1.12 -3.03 0.07
N PHE A 137 -1.67 -2.91 1.28
CA PHE A 137 -3.04 -2.47 1.47
C PHE A 137 -3.24 -0.98 1.18
N PHE A 138 -2.22 -0.16 1.46
CA PHE A 138 -2.22 1.25 1.07
C PHE A 138 -2.27 1.40 -0.46
N LEU A 139 -1.45 0.64 -1.20
CA LEU A 139 -1.48 0.62 -2.66
C LEU A 139 -2.81 0.06 -3.19
N ALA A 140 -3.37 -0.95 -2.53
CA ALA A 140 -4.69 -1.49 -2.88
C ALA A 140 -5.80 -0.45 -2.74
N GLY A 141 -5.82 0.32 -1.65
CA GLY A 141 -6.81 1.40 -1.53
C GLY A 141 -6.57 2.52 -2.54
N LEU A 142 -5.31 2.94 -2.78
CA LEU A 142 -5.00 3.95 -3.80
C LEU A 142 -5.49 3.54 -5.20
N SER A 143 -5.38 2.24 -5.51
CA SER A 143 -5.79 1.69 -6.80
C SER A 143 -7.27 1.92 -7.12
N VAL A 144 -8.14 2.11 -6.12
CA VAL A 144 -9.57 2.46 -6.34
C VAL A 144 -9.68 3.76 -7.15
N SER A 145 -8.85 4.75 -6.83
CA SER A 145 -8.84 6.07 -7.49
C SER A 145 -8.10 6.07 -8.83
N LEU A 146 -7.17 5.13 -9.05
CA LEU A 146 -6.31 5.08 -10.24
C LEU A 146 -6.81 4.09 -11.31
N CYS A 147 -7.38 2.96 -10.89
CA CYS A 147 -7.72 1.81 -11.75
C CYS A 147 -9.22 1.54 -11.85
N SER A 148 -10.08 2.35 -11.21
CA SER A 148 -11.51 2.07 -10.92
C SER A 148 -11.71 1.07 -9.79
N ALA A 149 -12.90 1.08 -9.17
CA ALA A 149 -13.25 0.16 -8.09
C ALA A 149 -13.18 -1.31 -8.54
N TRP A 150 -13.69 -1.62 -9.73
CA TRP A 150 -13.65 -2.97 -10.28
C TRP A 150 -12.22 -3.38 -10.66
N GLY A 151 -11.49 -2.54 -11.38
CA GLY A 151 -10.10 -2.83 -11.73
C GLY A 151 -9.20 -3.06 -10.51
N ALA A 152 -9.38 -2.26 -9.46
CA ALA A 152 -8.74 -2.43 -8.16
C ALA A 152 -9.10 -3.77 -7.50
N LEU A 153 -10.40 -4.10 -7.45
CA LEU A 153 -10.90 -5.33 -6.83
C LEU A 153 -10.38 -6.59 -7.53
N PHE A 154 -10.50 -6.65 -8.86
CA PHE A 154 -10.04 -7.81 -9.65
C PHE A 154 -8.53 -8.01 -9.51
N ALA A 155 -7.75 -6.94 -9.61
CA ALA A 155 -6.31 -7.02 -9.39
C ALA A 155 -5.98 -7.51 -7.98
N PHE A 156 -6.69 -7.02 -6.96
CA PHE A 156 -6.46 -7.38 -5.56
C PHE A 156 -6.82 -8.85 -5.28
N VAL A 157 -7.95 -9.34 -5.78
CA VAL A 157 -8.34 -10.75 -5.61
C VAL A 157 -7.36 -11.66 -6.33
N LEU A 158 -7.00 -11.32 -7.58
CA LEU A 158 -6.15 -12.19 -8.39
C LEU A 158 -4.72 -12.27 -7.86
N ILE A 159 -4.14 -11.18 -7.35
CA ILE A 159 -2.79 -11.26 -6.77
C ILE A 159 -2.74 -12.22 -5.57
N TRP A 160 -3.79 -12.28 -4.75
CA TRP A 160 -3.85 -13.25 -3.66
C TRP A 160 -3.98 -14.69 -4.16
N GLY A 161 -4.65 -14.91 -5.29
CA GLY A 161 -4.70 -16.21 -5.96
C GLY A 161 -3.35 -16.66 -6.51
N VAL A 162 -2.56 -15.74 -7.04
CA VAL A 162 -1.22 -16.02 -7.61
C VAL A 162 -0.11 -16.00 -6.54
N ASN A 163 -0.34 -15.39 -5.38
CA ASN A 163 0.64 -15.25 -4.29
C ASN A 163 1.37 -16.55 -3.90
N PRO A 164 0.75 -17.75 -3.88
CA PRO A 164 1.48 -19.00 -3.61
C PRO A 164 2.65 -19.27 -4.55
N ALA A 165 2.59 -18.78 -5.80
CA ALA A 165 3.67 -18.88 -6.78
C ALA A 165 4.73 -17.78 -6.62
N LEU A 166 4.49 -16.77 -5.77
CA LEU A 166 5.38 -15.63 -5.58
C LEU A 166 6.24 -15.81 -4.32
N GLY A 167 7.55 -15.83 -4.51
CA GLY A 167 8.50 -16.12 -3.43
C GLY A 167 8.69 -15.00 -2.41
N ASN A 168 8.37 -13.76 -2.75
CA ASN A 168 8.68 -12.60 -1.90
C ASN A 168 7.79 -11.37 -2.19
N ALA A 169 7.95 -10.33 -1.36
CA ALA A 169 7.20 -9.08 -1.47
C ALA A 169 7.48 -8.28 -2.75
N GLN A 170 8.68 -8.41 -3.33
CA GLN A 170 9.02 -7.75 -4.58
C GLN A 170 8.22 -8.36 -5.74
N GLY A 171 8.24 -9.69 -5.86
CA GLY A 171 7.43 -10.42 -6.83
C GLY A 171 5.94 -10.11 -6.67
N PHE A 172 5.45 -10.06 -5.42
CA PHE A 172 4.07 -9.66 -5.13
C PHE A 172 3.74 -8.28 -5.71
N LEU A 173 4.50 -7.24 -5.36
CA LEU A 173 4.19 -5.88 -5.82
C LEU A 173 4.39 -5.70 -7.32
N THR A 174 5.36 -6.38 -7.93
CA THR A 174 5.57 -6.35 -9.39
C THR A 174 4.38 -6.94 -10.12
N VAL A 175 3.96 -8.16 -9.76
CA VAL A 175 2.79 -8.80 -10.39
C VAL A 175 1.53 -8.00 -10.07
N TYR A 176 1.39 -7.49 -8.85
CA TYR A 176 0.23 -6.66 -8.50
C TYR A 176 0.15 -5.38 -9.33
N GLY A 177 1.27 -4.70 -9.56
CA GLY A 177 1.34 -3.53 -10.43
C GLY A 177 0.92 -3.83 -11.86
N ILE A 178 1.37 -4.96 -12.41
CA ILE A 178 0.99 -5.43 -13.75
C ILE A 178 -0.53 -5.69 -13.81
N LEU A 179 -1.07 -6.41 -12.83
CA LEU A 179 -2.51 -6.69 -12.75
C LEU A 179 -3.33 -5.40 -12.63
N MET A 180 -2.89 -4.43 -11.81
CA MET A 180 -3.54 -3.13 -11.70
C MET A 180 -3.52 -2.36 -13.02
N CYS A 181 -2.44 -2.45 -13.80
CA CYS A 181 -2.36 -1.84 -15.12
C CYS A 181 -3.36 -2.49 -16.08
N ILE A 182 -3.32 -3.83 -16.20
CA ILE A 182 -4.17 -4.61 -17.10
C ILE A 182 -5.65 -4.38 -16.79
N PHE A 183 -6.07 -4.65 -15.55
CA PHE A 183 -7.47 -4.49 -15.17
C PHE A 183 -7.88 -3.01 -15.12
N GLY A 184 -6.97 -2.12 -14.72
CA GLY A 184 -7.25 -0.69 -14.76
C GLY A 184 -7.56 -0.20 -16.17
N LEU A 185 -6.78 -0.60 -17.17
CA LEU A 185 -7.02 -0.27 -18.58
C LEU A 185 -8.29 -0.96 -19.10
N LEU A 186 -8.55 -2.19 -18.70
CA LEU A 186 -9.76 -2.92 -19.09
C LEU A 186 -11.04 -2.24 -18.58
N PHE A 187 -11.07 -1.84 -17.31
CA PHE A 187 -12.28 -1.27 -16.68
C PHE A 187 -12.42 0.25 -16.83
N ARG A 188 -11.32 1.01 -17.03
CA ARG A 188 -11.38 2.46 -17.30
C ARG A 188 -11.33 2.83 -18.78
N GLY A 189 -10.96 1.89 -19.64
CA GLY A 189 -10.74 2.10 -21.07
C GLY A 189 -9.30 2.49 -21.41
N LEU A 190 -8.85 2.09 -22.61
CA LEU A 190 -7.50 2.29 -23.13
C LEU A 190 -7.01 3.76 -23.17
N PRO A 191 -7.86 4.77 -23.43
CA PRO A 191 -7.41 6.17 -23.43
C PRO A 191 -6.97 6.68 -22.04
N ASN A 192 -7.42 6.03 -20.97
CA ASN A 192 -7.15 6.47 -19.60
C ASN A 192 -5.78 5.95 -19.13
N LYS A 193 -4.83 6.86 -18.92
CA LYS A 193 -3.43 6.52 -18.56
C LYS A 193 -3.19 6.36 -17.05
N MET A 194 -4.21 6.54 -16.21
CA MET A 194 -4.08 6.43 -14.75
C MET A 194 -3.61 5.05 -14.24
N PRO A 195 -3.98 3.92 -14.87
CA PRO A 195 -3.45 2.61 -14.50
C PRO A 195 -1.92 2.49 -14.67
N ILE A 196 -1.32 3.25 -15.59
CA ILE A 196 0.14 3.29 -15.77
C ILE A 196 0.79 3.96 -14.56
N ALA A 197 0.17 5.01 -14.01
CA ALA A 197 0.64 5.62 -12.77
C ALA A 197 0.53 4.65 -11.58
N ALA A 198 -0.54 3.86 -11.51
CA ALA A 198 -0.69 2.81 -10.48
C ALA A 198 0.44 1.77 -10.58
N LEU A 199 0.78 1.31 -11.79
CA LEU A 199 1.94 0.44 -12.02
C LEU A 199 3.23 1.08 -11.51
N GLY A 200 3.51 2.33 -11.88
CA GLY A 200 4.70 3.05 -11.43
C GLY A 200 4.79 3.17 -9.91
N LEU A 201 3.69 3.54 -9.24
CA LEU A 201 3.62 3.62 -7.78
C LEU A 201 3.80 2.26 -7.10
N CYS A 202 3.35 1.17 -7.73
CA CYS A 202 3.49 -0.18 -7.19
C CYS A 202 4.91 -0.72 -7.34
N LEU A 203 5.60 -0.35 -8.42
CA LEU A 203 7.00 -0.70 -8.67
C LEU A 203 7.99 0.14 -7.85
N LEU A 204 7.61 1.34 -7.43
CA LEU A 204 8.49 2.24 -6.69
C LEU A 204 9.13 1.59 -5.44
N PRO A 205 8.39 0.93 -4.52
CA PRO A 205 8.99 0.22 -3.40
C PRO A 205 9.99 -0.87 -3.82
N VAL A 206 9.71 -1.55 -4.93
CA VAL A 206 10.58 -2.58 -5.49
C VAL A 206 11.88 -1.94 -5.98
N LEU A 207 11.79 -0.91 -6.82
CA LEU A 207 12.94 -0.19 -7.36
C LEU A 207 13.81 0.42 -6.26
N LEU A 208 13.21 1.08 -5.27
CA LEU A 208 13.94 1.65 -4.13
C LEU A 208 14.68 0.56 -3.34
N SER A 209 14.04 -0.59 -3.11
CA SER A 209 14.67 -1.71 -2.41
C SER A 209 15.87 -2.28 -3.18
N LEU A 210 15.75 -2.40 -4.51
CA LEU A 210 16.82 -2.87 -5.39
C LEU A 210 17.99 -1.88 -5.48
N LEU A 211 17.70 -0.59 -5.68
CA LEU A 211 18.70 0.48 -5.73
C LEU A 211 19.49 0.57 -4.42
N ALA A 212 18.81 0.42 -3.29
CA ALA A 212 19.45 0.41 -1.97
C ALA A 212 20.08 -0.95 -1.60
N ARG A 213 19.95 -1.99 -2.43
CA ARG A 213 20.37 -3.38 -2.16
C ARG A 213 19.85 -3.91 -0.83
N LYS A 214 18.63 -3.52 -0.45
CA LYS A 214 17.96 -3.92 0.80
C LYS A 214 16.71 -4.72 0.49
N ARG A 215 16.40 -5.71 1.35
CA ARG A 215 15.19 -6.51 1.19
C ARG A 215 13.95 -5.65 1.43
N LEU A 216 12.93 -5.84 0.59
CA LEU A 216 11.59 -5.31 0.81
C LEU A 216 10.84 -6.25 1.77
N VAL A 217 10.46 -5.75 2.94
CA VAL A 217 9.94 -6.57 4.03
C VAL A 217 8.43 -6.40 4.16
N VAL A 218 7.70 -7.50 4.41
CA VAL A 218 6.30 -7.47 4.85
C VAL A 218 6.28 -7.35 6.37
N PHE A 219 5.27 -6.68 6.94
CA PHE A 219 5.09 -6.53 8.39
C PHE A 219 4.97 -7.87 9.15
N SER A 220 6.09 -8.55 9.35
CA SER A 220 6.25 -9.70 10.24
C SER A 220 7.08 -9.26 11.45
N ARG A 221 6.68 -9.70 12.64
CA ARG A 221 7.33 -9.32 13.90
C ARG A 221 8.48 -10.30 14.17
N LYS A 222 9.66 -9.73 14.47
CA LYS A 222 10.92 -10.35 14.92
C LYS A 222 11.69 -11.15 13.87
N ALA A 223 12.90 -10.66 13.56
CA ALA A 223 14.01 -11.51 13.15
C ALA A 223 14.36 -12.47 14.31
N PRO A 224 14.81 -13.70 14.04
CA PRO A 224 15.37 -14.56 15.07
C PRO A 224 16.62 -13.89 15.64
N HIS A 225 16.74 -13.91 16.97
CA HIS A 225 18.00 -13.59 17.65
C HIS A 225 19.10 -14.43 17.01
N ARG A 226 20.17 -13.80 16.52
CA ARG A 226 21.44 -14.50 16.34
C ARG A 226 21.86 -14.96 17.73
N ALA A 227 21.81 -16.27 17.97
CA ALA A 227 22.62 -16.88 19.00
C ALA A 227 24.04 -16.85 18.44
N GLU A 228 24.83 -15.88 18.91
CA GLU A 228 26.27 -15.99 18.84
C GLU A 228 26.66 -17.06 19.85
N GLY A 229 27.16 -18.19 19.32
CA GLY A 229 27.87 -19.21 20.07
C GLY A 229 29.33 -19.18 19.65
#